data_AF-A0AAV5IF52-F1
#
_entry.id   AF-A0AAV5IF52-F1
#
_cell.length_a   1.000
_cell.length_b   1.000
_cell.length_c   1.000
_cell.angle_alpha   90.00
_cell.angle_beta   90.00
_cell.angle_gamma   90.00
#
_symmetry.space_group_name_H-M   'P 1'
#
loop_
_entity.id
_entity.type
_entity.pdbx_description
1 polymer ?
#
loop_
_entity_poly.entity_id
_entity_poly.type
_entity_poly.pdbx_seq_one_letter_code
_entity_poly.pdbx_strand_id
1 'polypeptide(L)'
;MEVNKSAVGREAPTGSDTVDEEEIQSGVLYSILKSAWRPKGGLEVHEQSKNTYIFILSDKNEKDRIIHESPWFVKGSHIVLKDWPESQHFDEIAFSN
;
A
#
# COMPACT_ATOMS: atom_id res chain seq x y z
N MET A 1 5.25 25.92 56.20
CA MET A 1 5.28 26.60 54.90
C MET A 1 6.61 26.22 54.25
N GLU A 2 6.64 25.24 53.35
CA GLU A 2 6.36 25.36 51.90
C GLU A 2 7.36 26.32 51.22
N VAL A 3 8.14 25.95 50.21
CA VAL A 3 7.92 25.01 49.12
C VAL A 3 9.27 24.52 48.56
N ASN A 4 9.40 23.20 48.34
CA ASN A 4 10.37 22.65 47.40
C ASN A 4 9.81 22.82 45.98
N LYS A 5 10.56 23.45 45.08
CA LYS A 5 10.29 23.39 43.63
C LYS A 5 11.59 23.09 42.89
N SER A 6 11.81 21.82 42.60
CA SER A 6 12.68 21.39 41.51
C SER A 6 11.94 20.32 40.74
N ALA A 7 11.09 20.76 39.83
CA ALA A 7 10.58 19.93 38.74
C ALA A 7 11.46 20.25 37.54
N VAL A 8 12.51 19.46 37.32
CA VAL A 8 13.20 19.42 36.03
C VAL A 8 12.22 18.74 35.08
N GLY A 9 11.69 19.51 34.13
CA GLY A 9 10.85 19.00 33.07
C GLY A 9 11.63 17.97 32.28
N ARG A 10 11.16 16.72 32.27
CA ARG A 10 11.53 15.78 31.23
C ARG A 10 10.73 16.19 30.01
N GLU A 11 11.34 16.95 29.12
CA GLU A 11 10.81 17.12 27.77
C GLU A 11 10.81 15.72 27.15
N ALA A 12 9.60 15.17 26.95
CA ALA A 12 9.42 13.96 26.16
C ALA A 12 9.94 14.25 24.74
N PRO A 13 10.64 13.32 24.09
CA PRO A 13 10.93 13.47 22.68
C PRO A 13 9.59 13.44 21.95
N THR A 14 9.10 14.60 21.52
CA THR A 14 8.14 14.73 20.43
C THR A 14 8.84 14.32 19.14
N GLY A 15 9.15 13.02 19.03
CA GLY A 15 9.33 12.36 17.75
C GLY A 15 7.97 12.28 17.11
N SER A 16 7.55 13.37 16.47
CA SER A 16 6.69 13.23 15.31
C SER A 16 7.63 12.79 14.19
N ASP A 17 8.06 11.52 14.24
CA ASP A 17 8.53 10.84 13.06
C ASP A 17 7.30 10.77 12.14
N THR A 18 7.07 11.83 11.39
CA THR A 18 6.30 11.74 10.15
C THR A 18 7.09 10.77 9.31
N VAL A 19 6.73 9.49 9.39
CA VAL A 19 7.09 8.52 8.36
C VAL A 19 6.44 9.08 7.12
N ASP A 20 7.21 9.86 6.36
CA ASP A 20 6.84 10.27 5.02
C ASP A 20 6.68 8.96 4.26
N GLU A 21 5.46 8.45 4.20
CA GLU A 21 5.14 7.28 3.40
C GLU A 21 5.51 7.63 1.96
N GLU A 22 6.67 7.13 1.51
CA GLU A 22 7.18 7.32 0.16
C GLU A 22 6.15 6.73 -0.79
N GLU A 23 5.51 7.61 -1.54
CA GLU A 23 4.54 7.22 -2.55
C GLU A 23 5.27 6.48 -3.68
N ILE A 24 4.82 5.26 -3.95
CA ILE A 24 5.42 4.48 -5.03
C ILE A 24 4.71 4.88 -6.33
N GLN A 25 5.45 5.51 -7.25
CA GLN A 25 4.91 5.82 -8.56
C GLN A 25 4.40 4.56 -9.28
N SER A 26 3.18 4.63 -9.82
CA SER A 26 2.48 3.51 -10.46
C SER A 26 3.31 2.80 -11.55
N GLY A 27 4.09 3.53 -12.34
CA GLY A 27 4.98 2.94 -13.36
C GLY A 27 6.14 2.11 -12.78
N VAL A 28 6.69 2.53 -11.64
CA VAL A 28 7.73 1.79 -10.91
C VAL A 28 7.12 0.53 -10.29
N LEU A 29 5.95 0.67 -9.65
CA LEU A 29 5.20 -0.44 -9.09
C LEU A 29 4.89 -1.48 -10.17
N TYR A 30 4.35 -1.06 -11.31
CA TYR A 30 4.05 -1.91 -12.45
C TYR A 30 5.29 -2.71 -12.91
N SER A 31 6.42 -2.04 -13.08
CA SER A 31 7.65 -2.68 -13.58
C SER A 31 8.14 -3.78 -12.62
N ILE A 32 8.08 -3.52 -11.32
CA ILE A 32 8.49 -4.46 -10.28
C ILE A 32 7.51 -5.64 -10.23
N LEU A 33 6.21 -5.37 -10.17
CA LEU A 33 5.18 -6.40 -10.08
C LEU A 33 5.12 -7.28 -11.33
N LYS A 34 5.29 -6.70 -12.52
CA LYS A 34 5.37 -7.47 -13.78
C LYS A 34 6.52 -8.49 -13.74
N SER A 35 7.67 -8.11 -13.19
CA SER A 35 8.83 -8.99 -13.05
C SER A 35 8.62 -10.07 -11.98
N ALA A 36 8.02 -9.69 -10.85
CA ALA A 36 7.77 -10.58 -9.72
C ALA A 36 6.66 -11.60 -10.01
N TRP A 37 5.49 -11.12 -10.45
CA TRP A 37 4.30 -11.95 -10.65
C TRP A 37 4.31 -12.69 -11.99
N ARG A 38 5.04 -12.20 -12.99
CA ARG A 38 5.15 -12.78 -14.34
C ARG A 38 3.77 -13.16 -14.93
N PRO A 39 2.84 -12.21 -15.04
CA PRO A 39 1.48 -12.47 -15.53
C PRO A 39 1.54 -12.85 -17.01
N LYS A 40 0.95 -13.99 -17.38
CA LYS A 40 0.91 -14.50 -18.76
C LYS A 40 -0.12 -13.75 -19.60
N GLY A 41 -1.26 -13.39 -19.00
CA GLY A 41 -2.36 -12.70 -19.69
C GLY A 41 -2.22 -11.18 -19.76
N GLY A 42 -1.26 -10.61 -19.04
CA GLY A 42 -1.13 -9.17 -18.84
C GLY A 42 -1.46 -8.75 -17.41
N LEU A 43 -1.01 -7.55 -17.06
CA LEU A 43 -1.27 -6.90 -15.79
C LEU A 43 -1.62 -5.46 -16.10
N GLU A 44 -2.70 -4.98 -15.52
CA GLU A 44 -3.01 -3.55 -15.46
C GLU A 44 -2.92 -3.09 -14.01
N VAL A 45 -2.40 -1.89 -13.82
CA VAL A 45 -2.26 -1.25 -12.52
C VAL A 45 -2.93 0.10 -12.63
N HIS A 46 -4.00 0.29 -11.87
CA HIS A 46 -4.73 1.55 -11.79
C HIS A 46 -4.54 2.13 -10.39
N GLU A 47 -4.09 3.38 -10.30
CA GLU A 47 -3.96 4.08 -9.04
C GLU A 47 -5.31 4.64 -8.61
N GLN A 48 -5.75 4.33 -7.40
CA GLN A 48 -7.02 4.80 -6.86
C GLN A 48 -6.81 5.96 -5.89
N SER A 49 -5.81 5.84 -5.02
CA SER A 49 -5.41 6.86 -4.05
C SER A 49 -3.97 6.62 -3.63
N LYS A 50 -3.40 7.49 -2.80
CA LYS A 50 -2.05 7.35 -2.28
C LYS A 50 -1.84 5.93 -1.71
N ASN A 51 -0.85 5.22 -2.24
CA ASN A 51 -0.48 3.85 -1.86
C ASN A 51 -1.60 2.80 -2.04
N THR A 52 -2.67 3.10 -2.79
CA THR A 52 -3.78 2.18 -3.07
C THR A 52 -3.92 1.99 -4.57
N TYR A 53 -3.82 0.73 -5.00
CA TYR A 53 -3.81 0.35 -6.40
C TYR A 53 -4.77 -0.79 -6.66
N ILE A 54 -5.34 -0.80 -7.85
CA ILE A 54 -6.18 -1.86 -8.36
C ILE A 54 -5.38 -2.63 -9.41
N PHE A 55 -5.34 -3.94 -9.24
CA PHE A 55 -4.64 -4.86 -10.14
C PHE A 55 -5.66 -5.65 -10.94
N ILE A 56 -5.59 -5.57 -12.27
CA ILE A 56 -6.44 -6.38 -13.15
C ILE A 56 -5.56 -7.46 -13.78
N LEU A 57 -5.96 -8.70 -13.57
CA LEU A 57 -5.31 -9.91 -14.09
C LEU A 57 -6.29 -10.65 -14.98
N SER A 58 -5.80 -11.17 -16.10
CA SER A 58 -6.66 -11.85 -17.09
C SER A 58 -6.99 -13.30 -16.73
N ASP A 59 -6.26 -13.91 -15.78
CA ASP A 59 -6.45 -15.30 -15.36
C ASP A 59 -6.67 -15.38 -13.84
N LYS A 60 -7.77 -16.02 -13.45
CA LYS A 60 -8.12 -16.24 -12.04
C LYS A 60 -7.07 -17.08 -11.31
N ASN A 61 -6.50 -18.10 -11.95
CA ASN A 61 -5.47 -18.94 -11.33
C ASN A 61 -4.19 -18.13 -11.05
N GLU A 62 -3.89 -17.13 -11.90
CA GLU A 62 -2.77 -16.21 -11.65
C GLU A 62 -3.06 -15.30 -10.47
N LYS A 63 -4.28 -14.74 -10.38
CA LYS A 63 -4.74 -13.95 -9.23
C LYS A 63 -4.61 -14.77 -7.94
N ASP A 64 -5.17 -15.97 -7.92
CA ASP A 64 -5.19 -16.83 -6.73
C ASP A 64 -3.76 -17.22 -6.32
N ARG A 65 -2.89 -17.54 -7.28
CA ARG A 65 -1.46 -17.79 -7.03
C ARG A 65 -0.76 -16.58 -6.42
N ILE A 66 -0.94 -15.39 -7.01
CA ILE A 66 -0.30 -14.15 -6.54
C ILE A 66 -0.75 -13.82 -5.12
N ILE A 67 -2.04 -13.98 -4.81
CA ILE A 67 -2.55 -13.76 -3.44
C ILE A 67 -1.96 -14.79 -2.47
N HIS A 68 -1.86 -16.06 -2.87
CA HIS A 68 -1.34 -17.14 -2.03
C HIS A 68 0.17 -17.03 -1.77
N GLU A 69 0.94 -16.51 -2.73
CA GLU A 69 2.39 -16.29 -2.61
C GLU A 69 2.74 -15.03 -1.78
N SER A 70 1.75 -14.34 -1.19
CA SER A 70 1.98 -13.25 -0.25
C SER A 70 2.73 -13.73 1.02
N PRO A 71 3.49 -12.86 1.71
CA PRO A 71 3.57 -11.40 1.57
C PRO A 71 4.45 -10.92 0.40
N TRP A 72 4.08 -9.78 -0.19
CA TRP A 72 4.85 -9.09 -1.23
C TRP A 72 5.52 -7.84 -0.70
N PHE A 73 6.69 -7.53 -1.25
CA PHE A 73 7.49 -6.36 -0.89
C PHE A 73 7.89 -5.57 -2.12
N VAL A 74 7.71 -4.25 -2.08
CA VAL A 74 8.18 -3.32 -3.12
C VAL A 74 8.84 -2.13 -2.45
N LYS A 75 10.11 -1.88 -2.79
CA LYS A 75 10.92 -0.79 -2.23
C LYS A 75 10.94 -0.72 -0.68
N GLY A 76 10.94 -1.88 -0.02
CA GLY A 76 10.94 -1.94 1.45
C GLY A 76 9.55 -1.77 2.10
N SER A 77 8.51 -1.52 1.31
CA SER A 77 7.11 -1.46 1.75
C SER A 77 6.40 -2.78 1.50
N HIS A 78 5.52 -3.18 2.44
CA HIS A 78 4.65 -4.34 2.27
C HIS A 78 3.49 -4.00 1.33
N ILE A 79 3.16 -4.94 0.45
CA ILE A 79 1.92 -4.89 -0.33
C ILE A 79 0.92 -5.86 0.29
N VAL A 80 -0.22 -5.32 0.68
CA VAL A 80 -1.38 -6.10 1.13
C VAL A 80 -2.32 -6.26 -0.04
N LEU A 81 -2.53 -7.52 -0.46
CA LEU A 81 -3.49 -7.85 -1.51
C LEU A 81 -4.82 -8.25 -0.88
N LYS A 82 -5.91 -7.77 -1.46
CA LYS A 82 -7.27 -8.15 -1.09
C LYS A 82 -8.04 -8.50 -2.35
N ASP A 83 -8.90 -9.50 -2.27
CA ASP A 83 -9.84 -9.79 -3.34
C ASP A 83 -10.80 -8.61 -3.55
N TRP A 84 -11.03 -8.30 -4.82
CA TRP A 84 -12.07 -7.36 -5.19
C TRP A 84 -13.44 -8.01 -5.00
N PRO A 85 -14.37 -7.41 -4.24
CA PRO A 85 -15.70 -7.99 -4.03
C PRO A 85 -16.47 -8.08 -5.35
N GLU A 86 -17.12 -9.22 -5.63
CA GLU A 86 -17.95 -9.39 -6.84
C GLU A 86 -19.14 -8.41 -6.87
N SER A 87 -19.58 -7.93 -5.71
CA SER A 87 -20.66 -6.96 -5.57
C SER A 87 -20.25 -5.51 -5.86
N GLN A 88 -18.96 -5.24 -6.06
CA GLN A 88 -18.44 -3.90 -6.25
C GLN A 88 -18.10 -3.72 -7.72
N HIS A 89 -18.86 -2.89 -8.44
CA HIS A 89 -18.58 -2.62 -9.85
C HIS A 89 -17.45 -1.59 -9.99
N PHE A 90 -16.60 -1.74 -11.01
CA PHE A 90 -15.48 -0.82 -11.27
C PHE A 90 -15.97 0.64 -11.46
N ASP A 91 -17.19 0.81 -11.96
CA ASP A 91 -17.86 2.10 -12.18
C ASP A 91 -18.32 2.80 -10.88
N GLU A 92 -18.37 2.07 -9.76
CA GLU A 92 -18.77 2.61 -8.45
C GLU A 92 -17.57 3.17 -7.68
N ILE A 93 -16.35 2.99 -8.20
CA ILE A 93 -15.16 3.63 -7.68
C ILE A 93 -15.18 5.07 -8.18
N ALA A 94 -15.81 5.96 -7.44
CA ALA A 94 -15.82 7.38 -7.78
C ALA A 94 -14.39 7.92 -7.83
N PHE A 95 -13.84 8.07 -9.04
CA PHE A 95 -12.64 8.84 -9.32
C PHE A 95 -12.98 10.31 -9.07
N SER A 96 -12.84 10.72 -7.82
CA SER A 96 -13.02 12.11 -7.42
C SER A 96 -11.78 12.88 -7.89
N ASN A 97 -11.90 13.62 -9.00
CA ASN A 97 -10.91 14.62 -9.43
C ASN A 97 -10.70 15.71 -8.38
#